data_AF-A0A5B7C369-F1
#
_entry.id   AF-A0A5B7C369-F1
#
_cell.length_a   1.000
_cell.length_b   1.000
_cell.length_c   1.000
_cell.angle_alpha   90.00
_cell.angle_beta   90.00
_cell.angle_gamma   90.00
#
_symmetry.space_group_name_H-M   'P 1'
#
loop_
_entity.id
_entity.type
_entity.pdbx_description
1 polymer ?
#
loop_
_entity_poly.entity_id
_entity_poly.type
_entity_poly.pdbx_seq_one_letter_code
_entity_poly.pdbx_strand_id
1 'polypeptide(L)'
;LGPNFRKLSVEHIVSAYKQTNSRLILLDYDGTMMPQTSVDKTPSSEVISVLNGLCSDPKNVVFIVSGRGKDSLSKWFSPCEKLGLSAEHGYFTRWTKDSPWECCMLTTDFDWKKIALPVMEHYTEATDGSSIEQKESALVWHHQYADPDFGSWQAKELLDPLENVLANEPVVVKRGQHIVEVKPQVRNTLANSGN
;
A
#
# COMPACT_ATOMS: atom_id res chain seq x y z
N LEU A 1 17.08 2.32 13.23
CA LEU A 1 17.14 0.86 12.97
C LEU A 1 17.26 0.15 14.30
N GLY A 2 16.49 -0.92 14.53
CA GLY A 2 16.52 -1.64 15.81
C GLY A 2 17.85 -2.37 16.05
N PRO A 3 18.15 -2.76 17.30
CA PRO A 3 19.42 -3.37 17.68
C PRO A 3 19.73 -4.71 16.97
N ASN A 4 18.70 -5.38 16.42
CA ASN A 4 18.83 -6.65 15.72
C ASN A 4 18.83 -6.53 14.19
N PHE A 5 18.84 -5.31 13.65
CA PHE A 5 18.85 -5.12 12.20
C PHE A 5 20.21 -5.55 11.63
N ARG A 6 20.19 -6.56 10.75
CA ARG A 6 21.38 -7.02 10.02
C ARG A 6 21.22 -6.66 8.55
N LYS A 7 22.29 -6.14 7.95
CA LYS A 7 22.34 -5.90 6.51
C LYS A 7 22.12 -7.22 5.77
N LEU A 8 21.37 -7.14 4.68
CA LEU A 8 21.08 -8.27 3.81
C LEU A 8 22.38 -8.87 3.24
N SER A 9 22.59 -10.18 3.40
CA SER A 9 23.71 -10.90 2.80
C SER A 9 23.33 -11.39 1.41
N VAL A 10 23.95 -10.79 0.38
CA VAL A 10 23.68 -11.14 -1.03
C VAL A 10 24.07 -12.59 -1.30
N GLU A 11 25.20 -13.05 -0.76
CA GLU A 11 25.69 -14.42 -0.95
C GLU A 11 24.70 -15.46 -0.41
N HIS A 12 24.16 -15.23 0.79
CA HIS A 12 23.16 -16.12 1.38
C HIS A 12 21.87 -16.16 0.56
N ILE A 13 21.38 -15.00 0.09
CA ILE A 13 20.16 -14.94 -0.73
C ILE A 13 20.37 -15.62 -2.07
N VAL A 14 21.47 -15.35 -2.76
CA VAL A 14 21.76 -15.95 -4.06
C VAL A 14 21.87 -17.46 -3.93
N SER A 15 22.55 -17.95 -2.87
CA SER A 15 22.65 -19.37 -2.59
C SER A 15 21.28 -20.01 -2.35
N ALA A 16 20.47 -19.43 -1.44
CA ALA A 16 19.13 -19.92 -1.14
C ALA A 16 18.22 -19.90 -2.38
N TYR A 17 18.21 -18.78 -3.12
CA TYR A 17 17.42 -18.60 -4.33
C TYR A 17 17.73 -19.67 -5.39
N LYS A 18 19.00 -20.04 -5.56
CA LYS A 18 19.42 -21.08 -6.52
C LYS A 18 19.02 -22.50 -6.08
N GLN A 19 18.97 -22.76 -4.77
CA GLN A 19 18.69 -24.09 -4.23
C GLN A 19 17.19 -24.39 -4.10
N THR A 20 16.34 -23.38 -4.03
CA THR A 20 14.88 -23.54 -3.89
C THR A 20 14.17 -23.78 -5.23
N ASN A 21 13.08 -24.56 -5.20
CA ASN A 21 12.27 -24.89 -6.37
C ASN A 21 10.91 -24.17 -6.45
N SER A 22 10.54 -23.43 -5.40
CA SER A 22 9.36 -22.58 -5.36
C SER A 22 9.67 -21.35 -4.52
N ARG A 23 9.45 -20.16 -5.08
CA ARG A 23 9.89 -18.88 -4.51
C ARG A 23 8.76 -17.86 -4.62
N LEU A 24 8.30 -17.37 -3.48
CA LEU A 24 7.40 -16.22 -3.40
C LEU A 24 8.23 -14.96 -3.15
N ILE A 25 8.11 -13.98 -4.03
CA ILE A 25 8.84 -12.71 -3.98
C ILE A 25 7.82 -11.59 -3.84
N LEU A 26 7.76 -10.98 -2.66
CA LEU A 26 6.84 -9.88 -2.35
C LEU A 26 7.64 -8.59 -2.28
N LEU A 27 7.31 -7.63 -3.13
CA LEU A 27 8.05 -6.38 -3.27
C LEU A 27 7.14 -5.21 -2.94
N ASP A 28 7.49 -4.45 -1.92
CA ASP A 28 6.87 -3.14 -1.68
C ASP A 28 7.27 -2.14 -2.78
N TYR A 29 6.41 -1.17 -3.05
CA TYR A 29 6.64 -0.18 -4.11
C TYR A 29 7.17 1.15 -3.56
N ASP A 30 6.36 1.85 -2.76
CA ASP A 30 6.62 3.22 -2.35
C ASP A 30 7.63 3.30 -1.20
N GLY A 31 8.83 3.82 -1.50
CA GLY A 31 9.94 3.86 -0.56
C GLY A 31 10.84 2.62 -0.58
N THR A 32 10.48 1.61 -1.38
CA THR A 32 11.30 0.41 -1.60
C THR A 32 11.89 0.40 -3.01
N MET A 33 11.05 0.36 -4.05
CA MET A 33 11.52 0.39 -5.45
C MET A 33 11.53 1.80 -6.03
N MET A 34 10.70 2.70 -5.49
CA MET A 34 10.66 4.10 -5.88
C MET A 34 10.98 5.00 -4.70
N PRO A 35 11.85 6.02 -4.87
CA PRO A 35 12.08 7.00 -3.83
C PRO A 35 10.76 7.69 -3.42
N GLN A 36 10.53 7.83 -2.12
CA GLN A 36 9.32 8.48 -1.60
C GLN A 36 9.20 9.95 -2.03
N THR A 37 10.31 10.62 -2.33
CA THR A 37 10.35 12.02 -2.77
C THR A 37 10.16 12.22 -4.28
N SER A 38 10.09 11.15 -5.07
CA SER A 38 9.94 11.30 -6.52
C SER A 38 8.58 11.89 -6.88
N VAL A 39 8.56 12.91 -7.73
CA VAL A 39 7.33 13.50 -8.29
C VAL A 39 6.69 12.53 -9.29
N ASP A 40 7.53 11.93 -10.14
CA ASP A 40 7.11 10.85 -11.01
C ASP A 40 7.21 9.52 -10.26
N LYS A 41 6.06 8.88 -10.07
CA LYS A 41 5.93 7.62 -9.36
C LYS A 41 5.86 6.43 -10.32
N THR A 42 6.11 6.62 -11.62
CA THR A 42 6.14 5.54 -12.59
C THR A 42 7.44 4.72 -12.48
N PRO A 43 7.38 3.39 -12.67
CA PRO A 43 8.57 2.55 -12.62
C PRO A 43 9.47 2.80 -13.85
N SER A 44 10.79 2.79 -13.64
CA SER A 44 11.74 2.89 -14.75
C SER A 44 11.74 1.64 -15.63
N SER A 45 12.25 1.77 -16.87
CA SER A 45 12.42 0.64 -17.78
C SER A 45 13.31 -0.46 -17.20
N GLU A 46 14.30 -0.09 -16.39
CA GLU A 46 15.17 -1.03 -15.68
C GLU A 46 14.38 -1.86 -14.66
N VAL A 47 13.53 -1.22 -13.84
CA VAL A 47 12.66 -1.93 -12.88
C VAL A 47 11.74 -2.90 -13.61
N ILE A 48 11.11 -2.45 -14.71
CA ILE A 48 10.25 -3.31 -15.54
C ILE A 48 11.03 -4.50 -16.12
N SER A 49 12.26 -4.29 -16.59
CA SER A 49 13.10 -5.34 -17.14
C SER A 49 13.46 -6.39 -16.07
N VAL A 50 13.85 -5.95 -14.87
CA VAL A 50 14.17 -6.84 -13.75
C VAL A 50 12.95 -7.65 -13.31
N LEU A 51 11.79 -7.02 -13.19
CA LEU A 51 10.54 -7.70 -12.84
C LEU A 51 10.16 -8.75 -13.88
N ASN A 52 10.25 -8.42 -15.17
CA ASN A 52 10.01 -9.39 -16.24
C ASN A 52 11.03 -10.54 -16.21
N GLY A 53 12.30 -10.26 -15.90
CA GLY A 53 13.33 -11.29 -15.68
C GLY A 53 12.97 -12.23 -14.53
N LEU A 54 12.54 -11.71 -13.39
CA LEU A 54 12.09 -12.52 -12.25
C LEU A 54 10.84 -13.34 -12.60
N CYS A 55 9.84 -12.73 -13.24
CA CYS A 55 8.61 -13.41 -13.64
C CYS A 55 8.80 -14.43 -14.77
N SER A 56 9.92 -14.39 -15.50
CA SER A 56 10.21 -15.36 -16.56
C SER A 56 10.54 -16.76 -16.03
N ASP A 57 11.04 -16.84 -14.78
CA ASP A 57 11.38 -18.10 -14.14
C ASP A 57 10.10 -18.75 -13.55
N PRO A 58 9.69 -19.94 -14.01
CA PRO A 58 8.44 -20.58 -13.57
C PRO A 58 8.45 -20.99 -12.10
N LYS A 59 9.61 -21.00 -11.44
CA LYS A 59 9.72 -21.26 -10.00
C LYS A 59 9.41 -20.01 -9.16
N ASN A 60 9.24 -18.85 -9.80
CA ASN A 60 8.94 -17.59 -9.14
C ASN A 60 7.46 -17.23 -9.22
N VAL A 61 6.92 -16.84 -8.08
CA VAL A 61 5.68 -16.08 -7.97
C VAL A 61 6.06 -14.70 -7.45
N VAL A 62 5.92 -13.68 -8.28
CA VAL A 62 6.35 -12.30 -7.96
C VAL A 62 5.13 -11.42 -7.81
N PHE A 63 5.07 -10.67 -6.71
CA PHE A 63 4.01 -9.71 -6.44
C PHE A 63 4.56 -8.34 -6.08
N ILE A 64 3.94 -7.30 -6.62
CA ILE A 64 4.02 -5.96 -6.06
C ILE A 64 2.94 -5.82 -4.99
N VAL A 65 3.33 -5.45 -3.79
CA VAL A 65 2.41 -5.15 -2.69
C VAL A 65 2.50 -3.67 -2.40
N SER A 66 1.42 -2.92 -2.63
CA SER A 66 1.45 -1.46 -2.52
C SER A 66 0.18 -0.92 -1.88
N GLY A 67 0.31 0.24 -1.23
CA GLY A 67 -0.82 1.03 -0.76
C GLY A 67 -1.58 1.75 -1.88
N ARG A 68 -1.08 1.76 -3.11
CA ARG A 68 -1.69 2.46 -4.25
C ARG A 68 -2.96 1.77 -4.75
N GLY A 69 -3.81 2.55 -5.41
CA GLY A 69 -5.02 2.06 -6.05
C GLY A 69 -4.77 1.18 -7.28
N LYS A 70 -5.77 0.35 -7.62
CA LYS A 70 -5.73 -0.62 -8.73
C LYS A 70 -5.37 -0.01 -10.07
N ASP A 71 -5.91 1.17 -10.39
CA ASP A 71 -5.75 1.79 -11.71
C ASP A 71 -4.33 2.27 -11.95
N SER A 72 -3.71 2.90 -10.93
CA SER A 72 -2.32 3.35 -11.00
C SER A 72 -1.39 2.16 -11.21
N LEU A 73 -1.52 1.11 -10.38
CA LEU A 73 -0.67 -0.08 -10.48
C LEU A 73 -0.90 -0.84 -11.80
N SER A 74 -2.16 -0.97 -12.25
CA SER A 74 -2.48 -1.61 -13.52
C SER A 74 -1.84 -0.89 -14.70
N LYS A 75 -1.89 0.44 -14.70
CA LYS A 75 -1.27 1.26 -15.75
C LYS A 75 0.24 1.13 -15.76
N TRP A 76 0.87 1.32 -14.60
CA TRP A 76 2.34 1.34 -14.46
C TRP A 76 3.01 0.00 -14.76
N PHE A 77 2.38 -1.10 -14.35
CA PHE A 77 2.91 -2.45 -14.55
C PHE A 77 2.25 -3.19 -15.73
N SER A 78 1.53 -2.49 -16.60
CA SER A 78 0.99 -3.05 -17.84
C SER A 78 2.01 -3.77 -18.75
N PRO A 79 3.33 -3.45 -18.72
CA PRO A 79 4.33 -4.21 -19.47
C PRO A 79 4.74 -5.55 -18.81
N CYS A 80 4.27 -5.86 -17.60
CA CYS A 80 4.63 -7.07 -16.86
C CYS A 80 3.45 -8.06 -16.80
N GLU A 81 3.36 -8.96 -17.79
CA GLU A 81 2.17 -9.80 -17.98
C GLU A 81 1.94 -10.81 -16.86
N LYS A 82 3.02 -11.41 -16.34
CA LYS A 82 3.00 -12.47 -15.31
C LYS A 82 3.14 -11.92 -13.88
N LEU A 83 3.21 -10.60 -13.71
CA LEU A 83 3.41 -9.99 -12.41
C LEU A 83 2.09 -9.92 -11.65
N GLY A 84 2.09 -10.45 -10.43
CA GLY A 84 1.00 -10.27 -9.48
C GLY A 84 0.99 -8.85 -8.92
N LEU A 85 -0.19 -8.28 -8.73
CA LEU A 85 -0.37 -6.97 -8.11
C LEU A 85 -1.30 -7.09 -6.90
N SER A 86 -0.90 -6.46 -5.80
CA SER A 86 -1.68 -6.35 -4.59
C SER A 86 -1.79 -4.86 -4.24
N ALA A 87 -3.00 -4.33 -4.42
CA ALA A 87 -3.34 -2.91 -4.29
C ALA A 87 -4.00 -2.62 -2.95
N GLU A 88 -3.96 -1.35 -2.54
CA GLU A 88 -4.60 -0.86 -1.32
C GLU A 88 -4.26 -1.71 -0.08
N HIS A 89 -2.97 -1.96 0.13
CA HIS A 89 -2.44 -2.74 1.27
C HIS A 89 -2.95 -4.19 1.33
N GLY A 90 -3.23 -4.79 0.17
CA GLY A 90 -3.68 -6.18 0.11
C GLY A 90 -5.19 -6.36 0.02
N TYR A 91 -5.96 -5.26 0.00
CA TYR A 91 -7.40 -5.35 -0.15
C TYR A 91 -7.81 -5.93 -1.51
N PHE A 92 -7.09 -5.53 -2.57
CA PHE A 92 -7.27 -6.09 -3.90
C PHE A 92 -6.02 -6.85 -4.35
N THR A 93 -6.23 -8.00 -4.96
CA THR A 93 -5.14 -8.82 -5.51
C THR A 93 -5.49 -9.24 -6.93
N ARG A 94 -4.51 -9.21 -7.82
CA ARG A 94 -4.63 -9.68 -9.21
C ARG A 94 -3.41 -10.52 -9.53
N TRP A 95 -3.63 -11.76 -9.98
CA TRP A 95 -2.56 -12.74 -10.16
C TRP A 95 -1.69 -12.50 -11.40
N THR A 96 -2.30 -12.04 -12.50
CA THR A 96 -1.61 -11.70 -13.76
C THR A 96 -2.33 -10.53 -14.42
N LYS A 97 -1.73 -9.95 -15.48
CA LYS A 97 -2.34 -8.84 -16.22
C LYS A 97 -3.79 -9.10 -16.68
N ASP A 98 -4.06 -10.32 -17.15
CA ASP A 98 -5.37 -10.71 -17.70
C ASP A 98 -6.31 -11.33 -16.65
N SER A 99 -5.83 -11.54 -15.42
CA SER A 99 -6.67 -12.03 -14.33
C SER A 99 -7.61 -10.91 -13.84
N PRO A 100 -8.82 -11.25 -13.37
CA PRO A 100 -9.66 -10.27 -12.68
C PRO A 100 -9.01 -9.83 -11.37
N TRP A 101 -9.39 -8.65 -10.89
CA TRP A 101 -9.09 -8.24 -9.52
C TRP A 101 -9.99 -9.02 -8.56
N GLU A 102 -9.35 -9.70 -7.61
CA GLU A 102 -9.98 -10.33 -6.47
C GLU A 102 -9.95 -9.34 -5.30
N CYS A 103 -11.06 -9.19 -4.57
CA CYS A 103 -11.09 -8.45 -3.33
C CYS A 103 -11.18 -9.40 -2.14
N CYS A 104 -10.70 -8.96 -0.97
CA CYS A 104 -10.98 -9.68 0.26
C CYS A 104 -12.51 -9.69 0.48
N MET A 105 -13.13 -10.87 0.47
CA MET A 105 -14.59 -11.11 0.47
C MET A 105 -15.33 -10.66 1.76
N LEU A 106 -14.67 -9.91 2.64
CA LEU A 106 -15.33 -9.22 3.73
C LEU A 106 -15.99 -7.98 3.14
N THR A 107 -17.25 -8.14 2.71
CA THR A 107 -18.17 -7.05 2.35
C THR A 107 -18.19 -6.04 3.48
N THR A 108 -17.26 -5.09 3.44
CA THR A 108 -17.22 -3.98 4.37
C THR A 108 -18.05 -2.93 3.70
N ASP A 109 -19.18 -2.59 4.31
CA ASP A 109 -19.90 -1.41 3.89
C ASP A 109 -18.94 -0.21 3.99
N PHE A 110 -18.74 0.49 2.89
CA PHE A 110 -17.89 1.68 2.85
C PHE A 110 -18.63 2.93 3.33
N ASP A 111 -19.80 2.76 3.95
CA ASP A 111 -20.57 3.84 4.57
C ASP A 111 -19.77 4.66 5.58
N TRP A 112 -18.77 4.08 6.26
CA TRP A 112 -17.84 4.81 7.11
C TRP A 112 -17.10 5.93 6.35
N LYS A 113 -16.91 5.81 5.03
CA LYS A 113 -16.31 6.89 4.22
C LYS A 113 -17.17 8.14 4.21
N LYS A 114 -18.49 8.00 4.27
CA LYS A 114 -19.43 9.13 4.34
C LYS A 114 -19.32 9.88 5.66
N ILE A 115 -18.83 9.21 6.72
CA ILE A 115 -18.59 9.79 8.04
C ILE A 115 -17.19 10.42 8.09
N ALA A 116 -16.18 9.73 7.55
CA ALA A 116 -14.79 10.17 7.58
C ALA A 116 -14.50 11.34 6.62
N LEU A 117 -15.14 11.36 5.43
CA LEU A 117 -14.86 12.34 4.39
C LEU A 117 -15.12 13.79 4.85
N PRO A 118 -16.27 14.14 5.46
CA PRO A 118 -16.50 15.50 5.96
C PRO A 118 -15.46 15.97 6.99
N VAL A 119 -14.95 15.04 7.81
CA VAL A 119 -13.89 15.35 8.77
C VAL A 119 -12.59 15.69 8.02
N MET A 120 -12.19 14.88 7.04
CA MET A 120 -11.00 15.18 6.24
C MET A 120 -11.15 16.46 5.39
N GLU A 121 -12.35 16.73 4.88
CA GLU A 121 -12.64 17.95 4.09
C GLU A 121 -12.42 19.20 4.94
N HIS A 122 -12.88 19.22 6.20
CA HIS A 122 -12.64 20.33 7.11
C HIS A 122 -11.15 20.64 7.30
N TYR A 123 -10.32 19.61 7.47
CA TYR A 123 -8.87 19.77 7.60
C TYR A 123 -8.20 20.15 6.29
N THR A 124 -8.78 19.76 5.16
CA THR A 124 -8.30 20.13 3.83
C THR A 124 -8.53 21.61 3.55
N GLU A 125 -9.72 22.13 3.90
CA GLU A 125 -10.06 23.55 3.80
C GLU A 125 -9.18 24.42 4.72
N ALA A 126 -8.80 23.90 5.89
CA ALA A 126 -7.97 24.60 6.86
C ALA A 126 -6.45 24.51 6.57
N THR A 127 -6.02 23.69 5.61
CA THR A 127 -4.61 23.39 5.36
C THR A 127 -4.26 23.54 3.89
N ASP A 128 -3.75 24.71 3.52
CA ASP A 128 -3.27 24.98 2.16
C ASP A 128 -2.21 23.96 1.72
N GLY A 129 -2.35 23.45 0.49
CA GLY A 129 -1.46 22.43 -0.08
C GLY A 129 -1.75 20.99 0.37
N SER A 130 -2.79 20.78 1.19
CA SER A 130 -3.30 19.43 1.47
C SER A 130 -4.32 18.96 0.43
N SER A 131 -4.56 17.65 0.37
CA SER A 131 -5.54 17.06 -0.54
C SER A 131 -6.07 15.73 -0.03
N ILE A 132 -7.24 15.32 -0.54
CA ILE A 132 -7.84 14.01 -0.23
C ILE A 132 -7.74 13.12 -1.46
N GLU A 133 -7.19 11.92 -1.27
CA GLU A 133 -7.24 10.82 -2.24
C GLU A 133 -8.30 9.81 -1.79
N GLN A 134 -9.37 9.71 -2.58
CA GLN A 134 -10.42 8.71 -2.37
C GLN A 134 -10.09 7.44 -3.15
N LYS A 135 -9.68 6.39 -2.45
CA LYS A 135 -9.47 5.06 -3.03
C LYS A 135 -10.76 4.25 -2.95
N GLU A 136 -10.78 3.02 -3.48
CA GLU A 136 -12.01 2.20 -3.42
C GLU A 136 -12.24 1.65 -2.01
N SER A 137 -11.19 1.21 -1.32
CA SER A 137 -11.27 0.70 0.05
C SER A 137 -10.78 1.67 1.12
N ALA A 138 -10.02 2.70 0.77
CA ALA A 138 -9.43 3.63 1.76
C ALA A 138 -9.71 5.11 1.45
N LEU A 139 -9.47 5.97 2.45
CA LEU A 139 -9.38 7.43 2.30
C LEU A 139 -8.01 7.88 2.81
N VAL A 140 -7.34 8.74 2.05
CA VAL A 140 -6.02 9.26 2.43
C VAL A 140 -6.04 10.78 2.37
N TRP A 141 -5.67 11.43 3.46
CA TRP A 141 -5.39 12.85 3.52
C TRP A 141 -3.88 13.08 3.38
N HIS A 142 -3.49 13.84 2.36
CA HIS A 142 -2.10 14.16 2.03
C HIS A 142 -1.76 15.57 2.49
N HIS A 143 -0.59 15.74 3.10
CA HIS A 143 -0.09 17.06 3.52
C HIS A 143 1.36 17.30 3.09
N GLN A 144 1.81 16.60 2.05
CA GLN A 144 3.20 16.66 1.55
C GLN A 144 3.57 18.00 0.92
N TYR A 145 2.59 18.78 0.44
CA TYR A 145 2.80 20.10 -0.15
C TYR A 145 2.32 21.24 0.76
N ALA A 146 1.82 20.92 1.95
CA ALA A 146 1.54 21.90 2.99
C ALA A 146 2.84 22.34 3.68
N ASP A 147 2.76 23.41 4.46
CA ASP A 147 3.85 23.77 5.37
C ASP A 147 4.22 22.56 6.26
N PRO A 148 5.50 22.16 6.37
CA PRO A 148 5.87 20.92 7.04
C PRO A 148 5.46 20.85 8.51
N ASP A 149 5.59 21.96 9.24
CA ASP A 149 5.30 22.03 10.67
C ASP A 149 3.78 22.08 10.89
N PHE A 150 3.09 22.94 10.14
CA PHE A 150 1.64 23.08 10.21
C PHE A 150 0.91 21.83 9.72
N GLY A 151 1.31 21.26 8.58
CA GLY A 151 0.73 20.04 8.03
C GLY A 151 0.96 18.84 8.95
N SER A 152 2.14 18.73 9.56
CA SER A 152 2.42 17.69 10.57
C SER A 152 1.58 17.87 11.83
N TRP A 153 1.34 19.11 12.25
CA TRP A 153 0.47 19.43 13.38
C TRP A 153 -0.99 19.08 13.06
N GLN A 154 -1.51 19.52 11.92
CA GLN A 154 -2.86 19.17 11.43
C GLN A 154 -3.05 17.66 11.29
N ALA A 155 -2.05 16.93 10.77
CA ALA A 155 -2.09 15.47 10.69
C ALA A 155 -2.20 14.79 12.05
N LYS A 156 -1.66 15.41 13.11
CA LYS A 156 -1.77 14.89 14.47
C LYS A 156 -3.15 15.18 15.05
N GLU A 157 -3.66 16.40 14.88
CA GLU A 157 -4.98 16.80 15.37
C GLU A 157 -6.11 16.07 14.64
N LEU A 158 -5.94 15.72 13.36
CA LEU A 158 -6.91 14.97 12.56
C LEU A 158 -7.14 13.53 13.06
N LEU A 159 -6.19 12.94 13.80
CA LEU A 159 -6.32 11.57 14.29
C LEU A 159 -7.48 11.42 15.28
N ASP A 160 -7.53 12.27 16.31
CA ASP A 160 -8.51 12.12 17.39
C ASP A 160 -9.96 12.24 16.88
N PRO A 161 -10.35 13.23 16.04
CA PRO A 161 -11.68 13.30 15.47
C PRO A 161 -12.03 12.08 14.62
N LEU A 162 -11.11 11.60 13.79
CA LEU A 162 -11.35 10.42 12.96
C LEU A 162 -11.53 9.16 13.81
N GLU A 163 -10.68 8.94 14.81
CA GLU A 163 -10.81 7.80 15.72
C GLU A 163 -12.10 7.86 16.53
N ASN A 164 -12.53 9.05 16.95
CA ASN A 164 -13.78 9.24 17.69
C ASN A 164 -15.02 8.96 16.83
N VAL A 165 -15.11 9.52 15.63
CA VAL A 165 -16.30 9.32 14.77
C VAL A 165 -16.35 7.91 14.17
N LEU A 166 -15.21 7.24 14.06
CA LEU A 166 -15.09 5.88 13.50
C LEU A 166 -14.95 4.80 14.58
N ALA A 167 -15.12 5.12 15.86
CA ALA A 167 -14.88 4.19 16.97
C ALA A 167 -15.69 2.87 16.89
N ASN A 168 -16.86 2.89 16.23
CA ASN A 168 -17.73 1.73 16.05
C ASN A 168 -17.62 1.09 14.66
N GLU A 169 -16.78 1.63 13.79
CA GLU A 169 -16.60 1.16 12.41
C GLU A 169 -15.43 0.17 12.33
N PRO A 170 -15.46 -0.81 11.42
CA PRO A 170 -14.41 -1.83 11.26
C PRO A 170 -13.18 -1.27 10.51
N VAL A 171 -12.66 -0.12 10.93
CA VAL A 171 -11.59 0.62 10.25
C VAL A 171 -10.48 1.02 11.22
N VAL A 172 -9.31 1.30 10.67
CA VAL A 172 -8.15 1.80 11.40
C VAL A 172 -7.72 3.12 10.79
N VAL A 173 -7.54 4.12 11.66
CA VAL A 173 -6.91 5.39 11.33
C VAL A 173 -5.41 5.26 11.58
N LYS A 174 -4.58 5.67 10.63
CA LYS A 174 -3.13 5.59 10.75
C LYS A 174 -2.47 6.82 10.16
N ARG A 175 -1.60 7.44 10.96
CA ARG A 175 -0.66 8.46 10.48
C ARG A 175 0.54 7.80 9.81
N GLY A 176 0.84 8.23 8.59
CA GLY A 176 2.04 7.88 7.85
C GLY A 176 2.96 9.09 7.69
N GLN A 177 3.99 8.92 6.88
CA GLN A 177 4.85 10.04 6.50
C GLN A 177 4.11 10.93 5.50
N HIS A 178 3.85 12.17 5.89
CA HIS A 178 3.10 13.17 5.12
C HIS A 178 1.63 12.83 4.80
N ILE A 179 1.05 11.83 5.48
CA ILE A 179 -0.32 11.37 5.23
C ILE A 179 -1.05 10.96 6.52
N VAL A 180 -2.38 11.01 6.48
CA VAL A 180 -3.29 10.29 7.39
C VAL A 180 -4.19 9.39 6.55
N GLU A 181 -4.22 8.09 6.86
CA GLU A 181 -4.98 7.10 6.11
C GLU A 181 -6.03 6.44 7.00
N VAL A 182 -7.25 6.30 6.47
CA VAL A 182 -8.32 5.48 7.03
C VAL A 182 -8.55 4.29 6.10
N LYS A 183 -8.49 3.08 6.63
CA LYS A 183 -8.68 1.85 5.86
C LYS A 183 -9.34 0.73 6.68
N PRO A 184 -9.93 -0.28 6.04
CA PRO A 184 -10.55 -1.40 6.73
C PRO A 184 -9.55 -2.12 7.63
N GLN A 185 -10.03 -2.58 8.79
CA GLN A 185 -9.24 -3.40 9.67
C GLN A 185 -9.11 -4.80 9.08
N VAL A 186 -7.90 -5.15 8.62
CA VAL A 186 -7.61 -6.53 8.21
C VAL A 186 -7.54 -7.39 9.47
N ARG A 187 -8.60 -8.16 9.75
CA ARG A 187 -8.57 -9.21 10.78
C ARG A 187 -7.66 -10.34 10.29
N ASN A 188 -6.51 -10.52 10.93
CA ASN A 188 -5.67 -11.70 10.72
C ASN A 188 -6.42 -12.95 11.22
N THR A 189 -7.10 -13.68 10.35
CA THR A 189 -7.75 -14.97 10.69
C THR A 189 -6.80 -16.18 10.65
N LEU A 190 -5.47 -15.98 10.69
CA LEU A 190 -4.48 -17.06 10.72
C LEU A 190 -3.94 -17.41 12.11
N ALA A 191 -4.74 -17.22 13.15
CA ALA A 191 -4.50 -17.80 14.46
C ALA A 191 -5.81 -18.42 14.96
N ASN A 192 -5.96 -19.74 14.74
CA ASN A 192 -6.88 -20.70 15.41
C ASN A 192 -7.59 -21.68 14.45
N SER A 193 -6.84 -22.38 13.60
CA SER A 193 -7.25 -23.67 13.06
C SER A 193 -6.13 -24.69 13.24
N GLY A 194 -5.86 -25.01 14.51
CA GLY A 194 -4.98 -26.09 14.93
C GLY A 194 -5.46 -26.61 16.27
N ASN A 195 -6.49 -27.46 16.24
CA ASN A 195 -6.79 -28.45 17.26
C ASN A 195 -6.83 -29.80 16.56
#